data_AF-A0A8H5C1A4-F1
#
_entry.id   AF-A0A8H5C1A4-F1
#
_cell.length_a   1.000
_cell.length_b   1.000
_cell.length_c   1.000
_cell.angle_alpha   90.00
_cell.angle_beta   90.00
_cell.angle_gamma   90.00
#
_symmetry.space_group_name_H-M   'P 1'
#
loop_
_entity.id
_entity.type
_entity.pdbx_description
1 polymer ?
#
loop_
_entity_poly.entity_id
_entity_poly.type
_entity_poly.pdbx_seq_one_letter_code
_entity_poly.pdbx_strand_id
1 'polypeptide(L)' 'MLPKLQFVPRKSTERGQADHGWLKTFHTFSFAMYQSSEHNQYGSLRVINEDRVSPRTGFGTHPHREFEIFSYIVNCSLGS' A
#
# COMPACT_ATOMS: atom_id res chain seq x y z
N MET A 1 7.94 -14.26 -33.00
CA MET A 1 6.73 -14.49 -32.17
C MET A 1 6.66 -13.37 -31.14
N LEU A 2 5.57 -12.64 -31.04
CA LEU A 2 5.38 -11.66 -29.95
C LEU A 2 5.20 -12.44 -28.64
N PRO A 3 5.77 -11.98 -27.52
CA PRO A 3 5.52 -12.61 -26.23
C PRO A 3 4.01 -12.60 -25.94
N LYS A 4 3.46 -13.74 -25.52
CA LYS A 4 2.08 -13.80 -25.02
C LYS A 4 2.00 -12.92 -23.78
N LEU A 5 1.03 -12.01 -23.76
CA LEU A 5 0.72 -11.22 -22.58
C LEU A 5 0.33 -12.17 -21.43
N GLN A 6 1.01 -12.05 -20.30
CA GLN A 6 0.72 -12.81 -19.09
C GLN A 6 0.15 -11.88 -18.03
N PHE A 7 -1.06 -12.18 -17.57
CA PHE A 7 -1.66 -11.52 -16.41
C PHE A 7 -1.34 -12.33 -15.15
N VAL A 8 -0.71 -11.67 -14.18
CA VAL A 8 -0.45 -12.25 -12.86
C VAL A 8 -1.35 -11.54 -11.86
N PRO A 9 -2.43 -12.19 -11.36
CA PRO A 9 -3.35 -11.54 -10.44
C PRO A 9 -2.71 -11.36 -9.06
N ARG A 10 -2.97 -10.21 -8.45
CA ARG A 10 -2.68 -9.94 -7.03
C ARG A 10 -3.98 -9.71 -6.29
N LYS A 11 -4.54 -10.75 -5.67
CA LYS A 11 -5.88 -10.66 -5.07
C LYS A 11 -5.84 -9.85 -3.78
N SER A 12 -6.91 -9.11 -3.53
CA SER A 12 -7.05 -8.26 -2.33
C SER A 12 -6.84 -9.04 -1.02
N THR A 13 -7.38 -10.26 -0.95
CA THR A 13 -7.33 -11.14 0.23
C THR A 13 -5.95 -11.73 0.52
N GLU A 14 -5.04 -11.68 -0.44
CA GLU A 14 -3.69 -12.24 -0.32
C GLU A 14 -2.66 -11.16 0.09
N ARG A 15 -3.10 -9.90 0.22
CA ARG A 15 -2.26 -8.76 0.64
C ARG A 15 -1.79 -8.91 2.07
N GLY A 16 -0.61 -8.36 2.37
CA GLY A 16 -0.16 -8.17 3.74
C GLY A 16 -1.15 -7.27 4.47
N GLN A 17 -1.42 -7.54 5.75
CA GLN A 17 -2.38 -6.77 6.52
C GLN A 17 -1.78 -6.40 7.87
N ALA A 18 -2.06 -5.19 8.31
CA ALA A 18 -1.81 -4.77 9.68
C ALA A 18 -2.97 -3.91 10.18
N ASP A 19 -3.31 -4.13 11.45
CA ASP A 19 -4.31 -3.34 12.18
C ASP A 19 -3.64 -2.73 13.41
N HIS A 20 -3.54 -1.40 13.41
CA HIS A 20 -2.97 -0.60 14.49
C HIS A 20 -4.05 0.11 15.31
N GLY A 21 -5.30 -0.35 15.23
CA GLY A 21 -6.48 0.28 15.82
C GLY A 21 -6.95 1.49 15.02
N TRP A 22 -6.11 2.52 14.88
CA TRP A 22 -6.44 3.75 14.14
C TRP A 22 -6.15 3.67 12.64
N LEU A 23 -5.33 2.70 12.22
CA LEU A 23 -4.94 2.45 10.84
C LEU A 23 -5.15 0.98 10.52
N LYS A 24 -5.94 0.71 9.49
CA LYS A 24 -5.98 -0.60 8.82
C LYS A 24 -5.34 -0.45 7.46
N THR A 25 -4.24 -1.15 7.24
CA THR A 25 -3.44 -1.05 6.02
C THR A 25 -3.34 -2.40 5.32
N PHE A 26 -3.41 -2.37 3.99
CA PHE A 26 -3.24 -3.54 3.13
C PHE A 26 -2.06 -3.33 2.16
N HIS A 27 -1.02 -4.13 2.33
CA HIS A 27 0.24 -4.04 1.60
C HIS A 27 0.24 -4.95 0.37
N THR A 28 0.34 -4.35 -0.81
CA THR A 28 0.47 -5.09 -2.08
C THR A 28 1.84 -5.74 -2.21
N PHE A 29 2.88 -4.98 -1.84
CA PHE A 29 4.28 -5.39 -1.82
C PHE A 29 4.85 -5.42 -0.39
N SER A 30 6.02 -6.03 -0.20
CA SER A 30 6.78 -6.03 1.06
C SER A 30 6.97 -4.61 1.59
N PHE A 31 6.49 -4.36 2.80
CA PHE A 31 6.57 -3.06 3.47
C PHE A 31 6.42 -3.22 4.99
N ALA A 32 7.18 -2.42 5.75
CA ALA A 32 7.24 -2.52 7.21
C ALA A 32 7.49 -3.98 7.67
N MET A 33 6.64 -4.51 8.54
CA MET A 33 6.75 -5.87 9.06
C MET A 33 6.21 -6.95 8.11
N TYR A 34 5.50 -6.57 7.04
CA TYR A 34 5.09 -7.52 6.01
C TYR A 34 6.21 -7.73 5.00
N GLN A 35 6.69 -8.97 4.88
CA GLN A 35 7.77 -9.35 3.96
C GLN A 35 7.36 -10.57 3.13
N SER A 36 7.57 -10.51 1.82
CA SER A 36 7.28 -11.59 0.87
C SER A 36 8.32 -11.60 -0.25
N SER A 37 9.02 -12.73 -0.43
CA SER A 37 9.98 -12.91 -1.55
C SER A 37 9.32 -12.70 -2.91
N GLU A 38 8.07 -13.15 -3.05
CA GLU A 38 7.31 -13.14 -4.29
C GLU A 38 6.69 -11.76 -4.61
N HIS A 39 6.60 -10.88 -3.62
CA HIS A 39 5.88 -9.61 -3.74
C HIS A 39 6.71 -8.43 -3.24
N ASN A 40 7.94 -8.27 -3.72
CA ASN A 40 8.81 -7.17 -3.28
C ASN A 40 8.57 -5.83 -4.00
N GLN A 41 8.26 -5.85 -5.31
CA GLN A 41 8.09 -4.66 -6.15
C GLN A 41 7.65 -5.04 -7.58
N TYR A 42 7.25 -4.06 -8.38
CA TYR A 42 7.01 -4.22 -9.83
C TYR A 42 7.65 -3.08 -10.63
N GLY A 43 8.75 -3.35 -11.33
CA GLY A 43 9.55 -2.30 -11.96
C GLY A 43 9.99 -1.25 -10.93
N SER A 44 9.73 0.03 -11.20
CA SER A 44 10.00 1.15 -10.28
C SER A 44 8.99 1.28 -9.13
N LEU A 45 7.84 0.60 -9.20
CA LEU A 45 6.80 0.68 -8.19
C LEU A 45 7.18 -0.17 -6.98
N ARG A 46 7.45 0.50 -5.86
CA ARG A 46 7.99 -0.16 -4.65
C ARG A 46 6.93 -0.44 -3.59
N VAL A 47 5.96 0.46 -3.42
CA VAL A 47 4.92 0.34 -2.38
C VAL A 47 3.56 0.73 -2.96
N ILE A 48 2.55 -0.10 -2.69
CA ILE A 48 1.13 0.26 -2.83
C ILE A 48 0.44 -0.21 -1.55
N ASN A 49 -0.05 0.76 -0.78
CA ASN A 49 -0.86 0.54 0.39
C ASN A 49 -2.31 1.01 0.12
N GLU A 50 -3.28 0.25 0.61
CA GLU A 50 -4.63 0.74 0.83
C GLU A 50 -4.78 1.04 2.32
N ASP A 51 -4.86 2.32 2.66
CA ASP A 51 -4.92 2.78 4.04
C ASP A 51 -6.33 3.25 4.40
N ARG A 52 -6.86 2.70 5.50
CA ARG A 52 -8.10 3.15 6.12
C ARG A 52 -7.74 3.78 7.46
N VAL A 53 -7.76 5.11 7.48
CA VAL A 53 -7.36 5.93 8.63
C VAL A 53 -8.62 6.36 9.40
N SER A 54 -8.62 6.16 10.72
CA SER A 54 -9.71 6.62 11.58
C SER A 54 -9.83 8.15 11.59
N PRO A 55 -11.02 8.71 11.88
CA PRO A 55 -11.18 10.16 12.02
C PRO A 55 -10.25 10.73 13.10
N ARG A 56 -9.73 11.94 12.84
CA ARG A 56 -8.89 12.72 13.78
C ARG A 56 -7.56 12.03 14.17
N THR A 57 -7.14 11.01 13.43
CA THR A 57 -5.81 10.39 13.56
C THR A 57 -5.03 10.56 12.26
N GLY A 58 -3.77 10.16 12.28
CA GLY A 58 -2.91 10.26 11.11
C GLY A 58 -1.49 9.87 11.42
N PHE A 59 -0.69 9.83 10.37
CA PHE A 59 0.75 9.63 10.50
C PHE A 59 1.39 10.88 11.09
N GLY A 60 2.17 10.72 12.14
CA GLY A 60 3.02 11.80 12.66
C GLY A 60 4.08 12.21 11.65
N THR A 61 4.73 13.35 11.86
CA THR A 61 5.83 13.81 11.01
C THR A 61 6.97 12.78 10.96
N HIS A 62 7.36 12.38 9.75
CA HIS A 62 8.47 11.45 9.52
C HIS A 62 9.19 11.77 8.20
N PRO A 63 10.49 11.45 8.08
CA PRO A 63 11.26 11.76 6.87
C PRO A 63 11.05 10.74 5.75
N HIS A 64 11.14 11.22 4.50
CA HIS A 64 11.31 10.40 3.31
C HIS A 64 12.50 10.93 2.49
N ARG A 65 13.12 10.06 1.70
CA ARG A 65 14.20 10.41 0.76
C ARG A 65 14.11 9.53 -0.48
N GLU A 66 14.51 10.04 -1.64
CA GLU A 66 14.70 9.24 -2.88
C GLU A 66 13.45 8.47 -3.37
N PHE A 67 12.24 8.95 -3.03
CA PHE A 67 10.96 8.41 -3.49
C PHE A 67 10.02 9.53 -3.93
N GLU A 68 9.29 9.27 -5.01
CA GLU A 68 8.06 10.00 -5.29
C GLU A 68 6.90 9.30 -4.57
N ILE A 69 6.11 10.07 -3.83
CA ILE A 69 4.97 9.56 -3.06
C ILE A 69 3.74 10.35 -3.52
N PHE A 70 2.71 9.63 -3.94
CA PHE A 70 1.40 10.21 -4.20
C PHE A 70 0.34 9.47 -3.39
N SER A 71 -0.72 10.18 -3.04
CA SER A 71 -1.87 9.61 -2.36
C SER A 71 -3.11 9.83 -3.21
N TYR A 72 -3.93 8.79 -3.34
CA TYR A 72 -5.20 8.86 -4.02
C TYR A 72 -6.33 8.64 -3.01
N ILE A 73 -7.15 9.67 -2.81
CA ILE A 73 -8.26 9.63 -1.84
C ILE A 73 -9.46 8.97 -2.51
N VAL A 74 -9.79 7.76 -2.07
CA VAL A 74 -10.95 6.99 -2.56
C VAL A 74 -12.25 7.44 -1.89
N ASN A 75 -12.19 7.68 -0.59
CA ASN A 75 -13.31 8.18 0.20
C ASN A 75 -12.73 8.96 1.41
N CYS A 76 -13.28 10.14 1.67
CA CYS A 76 -12.95 10.93 2.83
C CYS A 76 -14.21 11.66 3.29
N SER A 77 -14.43 11.68 4.61
CA SER A 77 -15.35 12.61 5.24
C SER A 77 -14.54 13.62 6.04
N LEU A 78 -14.71 14.90 5.72
CA LEU A 78 -14.23 16.00 6.55
C LEU A 78 -15.21 16.08 7.73
N GLY A 79 -14.80 15.58 8.89
CA GLY A 79 -15.61 15.73 10.11
C GLY A 79 -15.77 17.20 10.44
N SER A 80 -17.02 17.66 10.55
CA SER A 80 -17.40 18.96 11.12
C SER A 80 -17.04 19.06 12.60
#